data_AF-A0A954M8D1-F1
#
_entry.id   AF-A0A954M8D1-F1
#
_cell.length_a   1.000
_cell.length_b   1.000
_cell.length_c   1.000
_cell.angle_alpha   90.00
_cell.angle_beta   90.00
_cell.angle_gamma   90.00
#
_symmetry.space_group_name_H-M   'P 1'
#
loop_
_entity.id
_entity.type
_entity.pdbx_description
1 polymer ?
#
loop_
_entity_poly.entity_id
_entity_poly.type
_entity_poly.pdbx_seq_one_letter_code
_entity_poly.pdbx_strand_id
1 'polypeptide(L)'
;MKTILELSGPVIYVAMALAALYGVFCVVLLWRKIGQKRFRSVDAAGEFLDEVRENLEARNFDAVAELCDSPPYWSKATPQMVLIGIANRERGLSKLQTLLAEKYEREILADLQYRHSWIGTISKTAPMLGLLGTVSG
;
A
#
# COMPACT_ATOMS: atom_id res chain seq x y z
N MET A 1 -33.39 -27.33 21.63
CA MET A 1 -32.71 -26.24 22.37
C MET A 1 -31.28 -26.60 22.76
N LYS A 2 -31.01 -27.78 23.37
CA LYS A 2 -29.64 -28.23 23.71
C LYS A 2 -28.69 -28.43 22.51
N THR A 3 -29.19 -28.97 21.40
CA THR A 3 -28.40 -29.25 20.18
C THR A 3 -27.88 -27.98 19.48
N ILE A 4 -28.57 -26.85 19.64
CA ILE A 4 -28.16 -25.57 19.03
C ILE A 4 -26.99 -24.96 19.81
N LEU A 5 -26.98 -25.12 21.14
CA LEU A 5 -25.93 -24.64 22.04
C LEU A 5 -24.65 -25.50 21.97
N GLU A 6 -24.78 -26.82 21.82
CA GLU A 6 -23.62 -27.71 21.64
C GLU A 6 -22.94 -27.53 20.28
N LEU A 7 -23.69 -27.12 19.25
CA LEU A 7 -23.14 -26.84 17.92
C LEU A 7 -22.60 -25.41 17.80
N SER A 8 -23.17 -24.45 18.52
CA SER A 8 -22.76 -23.04 18.42
C SER A 8 -21.35 -22.81 18.96
N GLY A 9 -21.00 -23.41 20.10
CA GLY A 9 -19.67 -23.25 20.71
C GLY A 9 -18.50 -23.55 19.76
N PRO A 10 -18.43 -24.76 19.16
CA PRO A 10 -17.38 -25.12 18.21
C PRO A 10 -17.34 -24.21 16.99
N VAL A 11 -18.51 -23.82 16.45
CA VAL A 11 -18.62 -22.93 15.29
C VAL A 11 -18.04 -21.55 15.60
N ILE A 12 -18.28 -21.03 16.80
CA ILE A 12 -17.76 -19.75 17.28
C ILE A 12 -16.24 -19.81 17.44
N TYR A 13 -15.70 -20.87 18.05
CA TYR A 13 -14.25 -21.03 18.20
C TYR A 13 -13.55 -21.16 16.85
N VAL A 14 -14.15 -21.89 15.90
CA VAL A 14 -13.65 -21.97 14.51
C VAL A 14 -13.71 -20.61 13.83
N ALA A 15 -14.79 -19.85 14.00
CA ALA A 15 -14.91 -18.51 13.45
C ALA A 15 -13.86 -17.53 14.04
N MET A 16 -13.59 -17.60 15.36
CA MET A 16 -12.53 -16.83 16.00
C MET A 16 -11.13 -17.23 15.49
N ALA A 17 -10.87 -18.52 15.34
CA ALA A 17 -9.59 -19.00 14.80
C ALA A 17 -9.36 -18.54 13.35
N LEU A 18 -10.40 -18.60 12.51
CA LEU A 18 -10.35 -18.09 11.14
C LEU A 18 -10.16 -16.57 11.10
N ALA A 19 -10.85 -15.82 11.97
CA ALA A 19 -10.69 -14.38 12.07
C ALA A 19 -9.26 -13.99 12.51
N ALA A 20 -8.67 -14.72 13.47
CA ALA A 20 -7.30 -14.51 13.92
C ALA A 20 -6.28 -14.79 12.80
N LEU A 21 -6.41 -15.93 12.10
CA LEU A 21 -5.56 -16.28 10.95
C LEU A 21 -5.66 -15.21 9.85
N TYR A 22 -6.87 -14.76 9.54
CA TYR A 22 -7.10 -13.75 8.53
C TYR A 22 -6.54 -12.38 8.94
N GLY A 23 -6.64 -12.01 10.22
CA GLY A 23 -6.01 -10.81 10.77
C GLY A 23 -4.49 -10.82 10.59
N VAL A 24 -3.83 -11.92 10.94
CA VAL A 24 -2.38 -12.10 10.74
C VAL A 24 -2.01 -12.01 9.26
N PHE A 25 -2.78 -12.65 8.39
CA PHE A 25 -2.58 -12.59 6.95
C PHE A 25 -2.66 -11.15 6.41
N CYS A 26 -3.64 -10.36 6.84
CA CYS A 26 -3.76 -8.94 6.47
C CYS A 26 -2.56 -8.11 6.92
N VAL A 27 -2.05 -8.33 8.15
CA VAL A 27 -0.87 -7.62 8.67
C VAL A 27 0.37 -7.95 7.84
N VAL A 28 0.59 -9.24 7.52
CA VAL A 28 1.74 -9.68 6.70
C VAL A 28 1.67 -9.11 5.29
N LEU A 29 0.49 -9.12 4.66
CA LEU A 29 0.30 -8.52 3.33
C LEU A 29 0.58 -7.02 3.33
N LEU A 30 0.11 -6.30 4.36
CA LEU A 30 0.39 -4.88 4.53
C LEU A 30 1.89 -4.61 4.64
N TRP A 31 2.56 -5.34 5.54
CA TRP A 31 3.98 -5.14 5.78
C TRP A 31 4.79 -5.42 4.51
N ARG A 32 4.51 -6.53 3.82
CA ARG A 32 5.15 -6.84 2.53
C ARG A 32 4.93 -5.74 1.49
N LYS A 33 3.71 -5.23 1.34
CA LYS A 33 3.41 -4.18 0.35
C LYS A 33 4.02 -2.83 0.70
N ILE A 34 4.00 -2.43 1.97
CA ILE A 34 4.67 -1.22 2.43
C ILE A 34 6.18 -1.34 2.17
N GLY A 35 6.77 -2.51 2.43
CA GLY A 35 8.16 -2.78 2.11
C GLY A 35 8.49 -2.73 0.62
N GLN A 36 7.55 -3.09 -0.26
CA GLN A 36 7.71 -2.99 -1.72
C GLN A 36 7.61 -1.55 -2.24
N LYS A 37 6.67 -0.75 -1.72
CA LYS A 37 6.48 0.63 -2.19
C LYS A 37 7.47 1.63 -1.57
N ARG A 38 7.97 1.35 -0.36
CA ARG A 38 8.91 2.23 0.35
C ARG A 38 10.35 1.95 -0.06
N PHE A 39 11.17 3.00 -0.11
CA PHE A 39 12.61 2.81 -0.16
C PHE A 39 13.11 2.11 1.11
N ARG A 40 14.15 1.28 0.97
CA ARG A 40 14.68 0.45 2.06
C ARG A 40 15.33 1.31 3.16
N SER A 41 15.92 2.43 2.78
CA SER A 41 16.46 3.48 3.66
C SER A 41 16.20 4.86 3.08
N VAL A 42 16.31 5.89 3.92
CA VAL A 42 16.29 7.30 3.50
C VAL A 42 17.49 7.60 2.62
N ASP A 43 18.67 7.05 2.95
CA ASP A 43 19.90 7.23 2.18
C ASP A 43 19.77 6.71 0.74
N ALA A 44 19.18 5.52 0.55
CA ALA A 44 18.95 4.96 -0.78
C ALA A 44 17.92 5.75 -1.61
N ALA A 45 17.05 6.52 -0.95
CA ALA A 45 16.16 7.45 -1.63
C ALA A 45 16.90 8.74 -2.01
N GLY A 46 17.79 9.23 -1.15
CA GLY A 46 18.66 10.37 -1.42
C GLY A 46 19.58 10.12 -2.61
N GLU A 47 20.30 8.99 -2.60
CA GLU A 47 21.21 8.60 -3.68
C GLU A 47 20.49 8.51 -5.04
N PHE A 48 19.30 7.90 -5.07
CA PHE A 48 18.46 7.88 -6.27
C PHE A 48 18.06 9.28 -6.74
N LEU A 49 17.65 10.17 -5.82
CA LEU A 49 17.25 11.53 -6.17
C LEU A 49 18.43 12.38 -6.65
N ASP A 50 19.61 12.17 -6.07
CA ASP A 50 20.84 12.83 -6.48
C ASP A 50 21.24 12.41 -7.90
N GLU A 51 21.17 11.11 -8.22
CA GLU A 51 21.44 10.58 -9.56
C GLU A 51 20.41 11.06 -10.60
N VAL A 52 19.12 11.13 -10.21
CA VAL A 52 18.08 11.74 -11.05
C VAL A 52 18.37 13.21 -11.30
N ARG A 53 18.79 13.98 -10.28
CA ARG A 53 19.11 15.40 -10.42
C ARG A 53 20.29 15.62 -11.37
N GLU A 54 21.36 14.85 -11.23
CA GLU A 54 22.55 14.94 -12.08
C GLU A 54 22.19 14.68 -13.55
N ASN A 55 21.40 13.65 -13.83
CA ASN A 55 20.94 13.35 -15.19
C ASN A 55 19.96 14.40 -15.75
N LEU A 56 19.10 14.99 -14.90
CA LEU A 56 18.22 16.10 -15.30
C LEU A 56 19.01 17.38 -15.63
N GLU A 57 20.05 17.71 -14.85
CA GLU A 57 20.95 18.84 -15.10
C GLU A 57 21.73 18.66 -16.41
N ALA A 58 22.18 17.42 -16.67
CA ALA A 58 22.80 17.03 -17.93
C ALA A 58 21.82 16.98 -19.14
N ARG A 59 20.51 17.22 -18.92
CA ARG A 59 19.43 17.08 -19.91
C ARG A 59 19.31 15.66 -20.51
N ASN A 60 19.80 14.65 -19.81
CA ASN A 60 19.75 13.24 -20.21
C ASN A 60 18.45 12.59 -19.72
N PHE A 61 17.32 12.99 -20.32
CA PHE A 61 16.00 12.52 -19.90
C PHE A 61 15.77 11.03 -20.15
N ASP A 62 16.39 10.46 -21.19
CA ASP A 62 16.30 9.03 -21.49
C ASP A 62 16.99 8.19 -20.41
N ALA A 63 18.14 8.65 -19.91
CA ALA A 63 18.86 7.99 -18.81
C ALA A 63 18.03 7.99 -17.51
N VAL A 64 17.30 9.08 -17.22
CA VAL A 64 16.40 9.12 -16.06
C VAL A 64 15.22 8.16 -16.24
N ALA A 65 14.68 8.06 -17.45
CA ALA A 65 13.59 7.13 -17.74
C ALA A 65 14.04 5.67 -17.54
N GLU A 66 15.23 5.33 -18.04
CA GLU A 66 15.83 4.00 -17.88
C GLU A 66 16.17 3.68 -16.41
N LEU A 67 16.69 4.65 -15.66
CA LEU A 67 16.93 4.51 -14.22
C LEU A 67 15.64 4.24 -13.44
N CYS A 68 14.56 4.97 -13.78
CA CYS A 68 13.25 4.81 -13.16
C CYS A 68 12.56 3.48 -13.53
N ASP A 69 12.84 2.93 -14.71
CA ASP A 69 12.27 1.66 -15.20
C ASP A 69 13.07 0.42 -14.78
N SER A 70 14.18 0.61 -14.06
CA SER A 70 15.01 -0.51 -13.64
C SER A 70 14.34 -1.37 -12.53
N PRO A 71 14.66 -2.69 -12.45
CA PRO A 71 14.03 -3.63 -11.52
C PRO A 71 13.97 -3.21 -10.04
N PRO A 72 14.98 -2.53 -9.45
CA PRO A 72 14.91 -2.10 -8.04
C PRO A 72 13.97 -0.91 -7.78
N TYR A 73 13.49 -0.22 -8.81
CA TYR A 73 12.73 1.04 -8.70
C TYR A 73 11.32 0.97 -9.31
N TRP A 74 11.03 -0.02 -10.17
CA TRP A 74 9.75 -0.16 -10.88
C TRP A 74 8.50 -0.16 -9.99
N SER A 75 8.58 -0.78 -8.80
CA SER A 75 7.46 -0.87 -7.86
C SER A 75 7.36 0.31 -6.87
N LYS A 76 8.27 1.29 -6.96
CA LYS A 76 8.32 2.41 -6.01
C LYS A 76 7.53 3.59 -6.54
N ALA A 77 6.90 4.31 -5.62
CA ALA A 77 6.07 5.46 -5.95
C ALA A 77 6.89 6.63 -6.54
N THR A 78 8.06 6.93 -5.96
CA THR A 78 8.88 8.08 -6.35
C THR A 78 9.39 8.01 -7.80
N PRO A 79 9.98 6.89 -8.28
CA PRO A 79 10.41 6.75 -9.68
C PRO A 79 9.28 6.84 -10.70
N GLN A 80 8.11 6.26 -10.38
CA GLN A 80 6.94 6.38 -11.26
C GLN A 80 6.51 7.84 -11.42
N MET A 81 6.49 8.61 -10.31
CA MET A 81 6.19 10.04 -10.33
C MET A 81 7.19 10.86 -11.14
N VAL A 82 8.48 10.53 -11.03
CA VAL A 82 9.55 11.16 -11.85
C VAL A 82 9.33 10.89 -13.34
N LEU A 83 9.02 9.64 -13.71
CA LEU A 83 8.76 9.25 -15.10
C LEU A 83 7.58 10.02 -15.72
N ILE A 84 6.49 10.19 -14.96
CA ILE A 84 5.32 10.98 -15.38
C ILE A 84 5.69 12.46 -15.54
N GLY A 85 6.51 12.98 -14.63
CA GLY A 85 7.02 14.35 -14.67
C GLY A 85 7.84 14.60 -15.94
N ILE A 86 8.74 13.68 -16.29
CA ILE A 86 9.56 13.79 -17.51
C ILE A 86 8.70 13.65 -18.77
N ALA A 87 7.77 12.70 -18.80
CA ALA A 87 6.86 12.51 -19.93
C ALA A 87 5.94 13.73 -20.19
N ASN A 88 5.68 14.55 -19.18
CA ASN A 88 4.84 15.75 -19.29
C ASN A 88 5.62 17.06 -19.14
N ARG A 89 6.96 17.04 -19.30
CA ARG A 89 7.84 18.20 -19.06
C ARG A 89 7.53 19.44 -19.90
N GLU A 90 6.86 19.28 -21.04
CA GLU A 90 6.47 20.38 -21.93
C GLU A 90 5.32 21.22 -21.38
N ARG A 91 4.65 20.74 -20.32
CA ARG A 91 3.62 21.49 -19.62
C ARG A 91 4.26 22.44 -18.61
N GLY A 92 3.72 23.65 -18.49
CA GLY A 92 4.17 24.62 -17.49
C GLY A 92 4.14 24.03 -16.07
N LEU A 93 5.10 24.44 -15.23
CA LEU A 93 5.37 23.87 -13.89
C LEU A 93 4.11 23.71 -13.02
N SER A 94 3.22 24.71 -13.04
CA SER A 94 1.95 24.66 -12.28
C SER A 94 1.04 23.52 -12.74
N LYS A 95 0.88 23.29 -14.05
CA LYS A 95 0.06 22.19 -14.59
C LYS A 95 0.68 20.82 -14.28
N LEU A 96 2.01 20.74 -14.28
CA LEU A 96 2.74 19.52 -13.95
C LEU A 96 2.55 19.14 -12.48
N GLN A 97 2.64 20.11 -11.55
CA GLN A 97 2.39 19.90 -10.12
C GLN A 97 0.96 19.43 -9.87
N THR A 98 -0.04 20.05 -10.51
CA THR A 98 -1.44 19.62 -10.40
C THR A 98 -1.61 18.19 -10.91
N LEU A 99 -1.05 17.86 -12.07
CA LEU A 99 -1.13 16.50 -12.63
C LEU A 99 -0.47 15.47 -11.72
N LEU A 100 0.70 15.77 -11.16
CA LEU A 100 1.38 14.88 -10.23
C LEU A 100 0.57 14.70 -8.93
N ALA A 101 -0.01 15.78 -8.40
CA ALA A 101 -0.87 15.71 -7.22
C ALA A 101 -2.11 14.84 -7.46
N GLU A 102 -2.83 15.06 -8.58
CA GLU A 102 -4.00 14.27 -8.95
C GLU A 102 -3.65 12.78 -9.13
N LYS A 103 -2.51 12.48 -9.76
CA LYS A 103 -2.08 11.09 -9.97
C LYS A 103 -1.67 10.42 -8.66
N TYR A 104 -0.97 11.15 -7.78
CA TYR A 104 -0.64 10.67 -6.44
C TYR A 104 -1.91 10.34 -5.64
N GLU A 105 -2.91 11.22 -5.69
CA GLU A 105 -4.19 10.98 -5.02
C GLU A 105 -4.91 9.73 -5.56
N ARG A 106 -5.01 9.59 -6.89
CA ARG A 106 -5.70 8.46 -7.52
C ARG A 106 -4.97 7.13 -7.40
N GLU A 107 -3.66 7.10 -7.63
CA GLU A 107 -2.93 5.83 -7.77
C GLU A 107 -2.30 5.38 -6.44
N ILE A 108 -1.88 6.32 -5.59
CA ILE A 108 -1.17 6.00 -4.35
C ILE A 108 -2.13 6.08 -3.16
N LEU A 109 -2.80 7.22 -2.96
CA LEU A 109 -3.71 7.41 -1.82
C LEU A 109 -4.95 6.53 -1.90
N ALA A 110 -5.63 6.45 -3.06
CA ALA A 110 -6.84 5.64 -3.17
C ALA A 110 -6.58 4.13 -2.97
N ASP A 111 -5.48 3.60 -3.52
CA ASP A 111 -5.07 2.20 -3.30
C ASP A 111 -4.73 1.93 -1.82
N LEU A 112 -4.10 2.91 -1.14
CA LEU A 112 -3.86 2.81 0.31
C LEU A 112 -5.17 2.85 1.11
N GLN A 113 -6.06 3.81 0.83
CA GLN A 113 -7.32 4.01 1.56
C GLN A 113 -8.28 2.83 1.38
N TYR A 114 -8.43 2.31 0.16
CA TYR A 114 -9.28 1.14 -0.12
C TYR A 114 -8.84 -0.07 0.72
N ARG A 115 -7.52 -0.30 0.82
CA ARG A 115 -6.97 -1.39 1.62
C ARG A 115 -7.12 -1.13 3.12
N HIS A 116 -6.87 0.09 3.57
CA HIS A 116 -7.06 0.49 4.97
C HIS A 116 -8.50 0.31 5.44
N SER A 117 -9.47 0.59 4.57
CA SER A 117 -10.90 0.41 4.84
C SER A 117 -11.26 -1.07 5.10
N TRP A 118 -10.73 -2.00 4.30
CA TRP A 118 -10.93 -3.44 4.52
C TRP A 118 -10.33 -3.91 5.85
N ILE A 119 -9.13 -3.43 6.19
CA ILE A 119 -8.48 -3.75 7.47
C ILE A 119 -9.28 -3.20 8.65
N GLY A 120 -9.75 -1.95 8.55
CA GLY A 120 -10.58 -1.33 9.57
C GLY A 120 -11.89 -2.08 9.78
N THR A 121 -12.52 -2.56 8.70
CA THR A 121 -13.74 -3.36 8.77
C THR A 121 -13.49 -4.68 9.49
N ILE A 122 -12.43 -5.42 9.13
CA ILE A 122 -12.07 -6.71 9.77
C ILE A 122 -11.69 -6.51 11.25
N SER A 123 -10.90 -5.48 11.56
CA SER A 123 -10.47 -5.15 12.92
C SER A 123 -11.65 -4.78 13.83
N LYS A 124 -12.71 -4.18 13.27
CA LYS A 124 -13.93 -3.83 14.01
C LYS A 124 -14.92 -5.00 14.13
N THR A 125 -15.00 -5.89 13.14
CA THR A 125 -15.94 -7.02 13.16
C THR A 125 -15.41 -8.22 13.94
N ALA A 126 -14.09 -8.43 14.00
CA ALA A 126 -13.49 -9.56 14.74
C ALA A 126 -13.80 -9.55 16.26
N PRO A 127 -13.71 -8.41 16.98
CA PRO A 127 -14.10 -8.34 18.39
C PRO A 127 -15.60 -8.54 18.63
N MET A 128 -16.45 -8.08 17.71
CA MET A 128 -17.91 -8.27 17.83
C MET A 128 -18.30 -9.75 17.71
N LEU A 129 -17.63 -10.50 16.83
CA LEU A 129 -17.77 -11.96 16.75
C LEU A 129 -17.26 -12.66 18.02
N GLY A 130 -16.16 -12.18 18.61
CA GLY A 130 -15.67 -12.66 19.89
C GLY A 130 -16.65 -12.45 21.04
N LEU A 131 -17.26 -11.26 21.12
CA LEU A 131 -18.31 -10.96 22.11
C LEU A 131 -19.53 -11.88 21.94
N LEU A 132 -19.98 -12.11 20.70
CA LEU A 132 -21.07 -13.04 20.41
C LEU A 132 -20.73 -14.47 20.89
N GLY A 133 -19.46 -14.85 20.81
CA GLY A 133 -18.96 -16.10 21.37
C GLY A 133 -19.07 -16.20 22.88
N THR A 134 -18.69 -15.13 23.59
CA THR A 134 -18.75 -15.10 25.07
C THR A 134 -20.17 -15.11 25.63
N VAL A 135 -21.19 -14.74 24.85
CA VAL A 135 -22.60 -14.74 25.30
C VAL A 135 -23.37 -16.00 24.94
N SER A 136 -22.82 -16.87 24.08
CA SER A 136 -23.51 -18.07 23.58
C SER A 136 -22.82 -19.40 23.90
N GLY A 137 -21.57 -19.35 24.39
CA GLY A 137 -20.91 -20.45 25.10
C GLY A 137 -21.14 -20.33 26.61
#